data_AF-A0A3N4IT35-F1
#
_entry.id   AF-A0A3N4IT35-F1
#
_cell.length_a   1.000
_cell.length_b   1.000
_cell.length_c   1.000
_cell.angle_alpha   90.00
_cell.angle_beta   90.00
_cell.angle_gamma   90.00
#
_symmetry.space_group_name_H-M   'P 1'
#
loop_
_entity.id
_entity.type
_entity.pdbx_description
1 polymer ?
#
loop_
_entity_poly.entity_id
_entity_poly.type
_entity_poly.pdbx_seq_one_letter_code
_entity_poly.pdbx_strand_id
1 'polypeptide(L)'
;VGSEEWHRVRRDNHKEVERRRRETINEGINELAKIVPNCEKNKGSILQRAVQYITQLKEAEATNIEKWTLEKLLTEQAIAELHASNEKLK
;
A
#
# COMPACT_ATOMS: atom_id res chain seq x y z
N VAL A 1 -9.60 17.66 -47.48
CA VAL A 1 -8.40 18.03 -46.70
C VAL A 1 -8.83 19.15 -45.75
N GLY A 2 -8.61 19.00 -44.44
CA GLY A 2 -9.17 19.89 -43.42
C GLY A 2 -8.58 21.30 -43.44
N SER A 3 -9.31 22.29 -42.92
CA SER A 3 -8.81 23.67 -42.80
C SER A 3 -7.65 23.76 -41.80
N GLU A 4 -6.80 24.79 -41.94
CA GLU A 4 -5.72 25.05 -40.97
C GLU A 4 -6.25 25.17 -39.53
N GLU A 5 -7.44 25.74 -39.36
CA GLU A 5 -8.11 25.85 -38.06
C GLU A 5 -8.45 24.47 -37.48
N TRP A 6 -8.96 23.55 -38.31
CA TRP A 6 -9.22 22.18 -37.89
C TRP A 6 -7.94 21.47 -37.45
N HIS A 7 -6.84 21.65 -38.20
CA HIS A 7 -5.54 21.11 -37.83
C HIS A 7 -4.98 21.74 -36.54
N ARG A 8 -5.23 23.02 -36.27
CA ARG A 8 -4.85 23.71 -35.03
C ARG A 8 -5.61 23.15 -33.83
N VAL A 9 -6.94 23.14 -33.89
CA VAL A 9 -7.82 22.64 -32.83
C VAL A 9 -7.47 21.19 -32.48
N ARG A 10 -7.22 20.35 -33.48
CA ARG A 10 -6.85 18.94 -33.26
C ARG A 10 -5.52 18.79 -32.51
N ARG A 11 -4.52 19.62 -32.84
CA ARG A 11 -3.22 19.63 -32.14
C ARG A 11 -3.37 20.10 -30.69
N ASP A 12 -4.15 21.15 -30.46
CA ASP A 12 -4.33 21.71 -29.12
C ASP A 12 -5.13 20.75 -28.22
N ASN A 13 -6.17 20.12 -28.75
CA ASN A 13 -6.90 19.06 -28.04
C ASN A 13 -5.98 17.89 -27.68
N HIS A 14 -5.12 17.46 -28.59
CA HIS A 14 -4.16 16.38 -28.30
C HIS A 14 -3.16 16.77 -27.19
N LYS A 15 -2.67 18.02 -27.19
CA LYS A 15 -1.80 18.52 -26.12
C LYS A 15 -2.50 18.55 -24.77
N GLU A 16 -3.74 19.00 -24.75
CA GLU A 16 -4.56 19.07 -23.54
C GLU A 16 -4.83 17.69 -22.95
N VAL A 17 -5.16 16.70 -23.79
CA VAL A 17 -5.34 15.32 -23.36
C VAL A 17 -4.06 14.75 -22.73
N GLU A 18 -2.91 14.97 -23.36
CA GLU A 18 -1.63 14.50 -22.82
C GLU A 18 -1.24 15.23 -21.52
N ARG A 19 -1.53 16.53 -21.41
CA ARG A 19 -1.32 17.30 -20.18
C ARG A 19 -2.13 16.72 -19.02
N ARG A 20 -3.44 16.51 -19.21
CA ARG A 20 -4.31 15.89 -18.19
C ARG A 20 -3.82 14.50 -17.78
N ARG A 21 -3.41 13.67 -18.75
CA ARG A 21 -2.84 12.34 -18.46
C ARG A 21 -1.63 12.44 -17.52
N ARG A 22 -0.71 13.37 -17.81
CA ARG A 22 0.48 13.58 -16.97
C ARG A 22 0.15 14.10 -15.59
N GLU A 23 -0.85 14.96 -15.46
CA GLU A 23 -1.30 15.49 -14.17
C GLU A 23 -1.89 14.39 -13.30
N THR A 24 -2.78 13.56 -13.83
CA THR A 24 -3.35 12.42 -13.10
C THR A 24 -2.26 11.45 -12.63
N ILE A 25 -1.27 11.15 -13.49
CA ILE A 25 -0.14 10.30 -13.09
C ILE A 25 0.67 10.94 -11.96
N ASN A 26 0.93 12.25 -12.04
CA ASN A 26 1.71 12.95 -11.03
C ASN A 26 0.98 13.03 -9.69
N GLU A 27 -0.33 13.26 -9.69
CA GLU A 27 -1.16 13.18 -8.50
C GLU A 27 -1.07 11.80 -7.86
N GLY A 28 -1.23 10.72 -8.64
CA GLY A 28 -1.11 9.35 -8.13
C GLY A 28 0.25 9.07 -7.47
N ILE A 29 1.34 9.54 -8.08
CA ILE A 29 2.70 9.40 -7.51
C ILE A 29 2.85 10.22 -6.23
N ASN A 30 2.28 11.43 -6.18
CA ASN A 30 2.34 12.28 -4.99
C ASN A 30 1.53 11.71 -3.83
N GLU A 31 0.37 11.10 -4.09
CA GLU A 31 -0.40 10.40 -3.04
C GLU A 31 0.37 9.20 -2.48
N LEU A 32 1.04 8.42 -3.34
CA LEU A 32 1.93 7.35 -2.88
C LEU A 32 3.04 7.88 -1.96
N ALA A 33 3.62 9.03 -2.28
CA ALA A 33 4.68 9.63 -1.46
C ALA A 33 4.23 10.01 -0.04
N LYS A 34 2.94 10.27 0.18
CA LYS A 34 2.41 10.65 1.52
C LYS A 34 2.30 9.46 2.46
N ILE A 35 2.01 8.26 1.94
CA ILE A 35 1.75 7.06 2.74
C ILE A 35 2.98 6.16 2.89
N VAL A 36 3.98 6.34 2.03
CA VAL A 36 5.21 5.54 2.05
C VAL A 36 6.26 6.25 2.90
N PRO A 37 6.78 5.62 3.97
CA PRO A 37 7.78 6.22 4.83
C PRO A 37 9.11 6.42 4.11
N ASN A 38 9.86 7.44 4.50
CA ASN A 38 11.19 7.77 3.95
C ASN A 38 11.20 7.94 2.42
N CYS A 39 10.13 8.49 1.85
CA CYS A 39 10.08 8.82 0.44
C CYS A 39 10.80 10.14 0.12
N GLU A 40 11.74 10.08 -0.82
CA GLU A 40 12.37 11.27 -1.41
C GLU A 40 11.46 11.91 -2.46
N LYS A 41 11.78 13.14 -2.89
CA LYS A 41 10.99 13.90 -3.87
C LYS A 41 11.06 13.34 -5.31
N ASN A 42 11.87 12.31 -5.58
CA ASN A 42 12.01 11.75 -6.92
C ASN A 42 10.92 10.70 -7.21
N LYS A 43 10.23 10.84 -8.35
CA LYS A 43 9.16 9.93 -8.78
C LYS A 43 9.62 8.48 -8.88
N GLY A 44 10.83 8.24 -9.40
CA GLY A 44 11.37 6.88 -9.53
C GLY A 44 11.61 6.22 -8.19
N SER A 45 12.19 6.96 -7.23
CA SER A 45 12.42 6.45 -5.88
C SER A 45 11.12 6.23 -5.11
N ILE A 46 10.10 7.10 -5.29
CA ILE A 46 8.77 6.92 -4.70
C ILE A 46 8.16 5.59 -5.15
N LEU A 47 8.18 5.30 -6.45
CA LEU A 47 7.63 4.05 -6.98
C LEU A 47 8.38 2.83 -6.45
N GLN A 48 9.72 2.85 -6.47
CA GLN A 48 10.52 1.76 -5.94
C GLN A 48 10.28 1.54 -4.44
N ARG A 49 10.20 2.62 -3.67
CA ARG A 49 9.96 2.56 -2.22
C ARG A 49 8.54 2.07 -1.92
N ALA A 50 7.54 2.49 -2.69
CA ALA A 50 6.18 2.01 -2.56
C ALA A 50 6.10 0.48 -2.74
N VAL A 51 6.78 -0.06 -3.75
CA VAL A 51 6.85 -1.51 -3.96
C VAL A 51 7.49 -2.21 -2.77
N GLN A 52 8.64 -1.73 -2.31
CA GLN A 52 9.34 -2.30 -1.14
C GLN A 52 8.47 -2.27 0.11
N TYR A 53 7.80 -1.14 0.36
CA TYR A 53 6.97 -0.96 1.55
C TYR A 53 5.75 -1.89 1.52
N ILE A 54 5.09 -2.06 0.39
CA ILE A 54 3.97 -3.00 0.25
C ILE A 54 4.44 -4.44 0.52
N THR A 55 5.61 -4.84 0.02
CA THR A 55 6.16 -6.17 0.31
C THR A 55 6.42 -6.35 1.81
N GLN A 56 7.05 -5.37 2.45
CA GLN A 56 7.29 -5.40 3.90
C GLN A 56 6.00 -5.46 4.71
N LEU A 57 4.96 -4.72 4.32
CA LEU A 57 3.66 -4.76 4.99
C LEU A 57 3.03 -6.14 4.91
N LYS A 58 3.10 -6.81 3.75
CA LYS A 58 2.59 -8.18 3.58
C LYS A 58 3.35 -9.20 4.41
N GLU A 59 4.68 -9.09 4.47
CA GLU A 59 5.52 -9.96 5.29
C GLU A 59 5.22 -9.73 6.79
N ALA A 60 5.12 -8.47 7.23
CA ALA A 60 4.79 -8.12 8.60
C ALA A 60 3.38 -8.59 8.99
N GLU A 61 2.40 -8.49 8.09
CA GLU A 61 1.05 -9.02 8.29
C GLU A 61 1.09 -10.54 8.53
N ALA A 62 1.81 -11.30 7.70
CA ALA A 62 1.95 -12.74 7.87
C ALA A 62 2.61 -13.10 9.22
N THR A 63 3.72 -12.44 9.56
CA THR A 63 4.41 -12.66 10.84
C THR A 63 3.53 -12.29 12.03
N ASN A 64 2.76 -11.20 11.94
CA ASN A 64 1.86 -10.79 13.02
C ASN A 64 0.72 -11.81 13.23
N ILE A 65 0.16 -12.35 12.15
CA ILE A 65 -0.86 -13.40 12.22
C ILE A 65 -0.29 -14.66 12.88
N GLU A 66 0.90 -15.09 12.49
CA GLU A 66 1.56 -16.26 13.07
C GLU A 66 1.83 -16.06 14.57
N LYS A 67 2.40 -14.92 14.94
CA LYS A 67 2.66 -14.55 16.34
C LYS A 67 1.37 -14.54 17.16
N TRP A 68 0.32 -13.88 16.66
CA TRP A 68 -0.95 -13.81 17.37
C TRP A 68 -1.60 -15.19 17.53
N THR A 69 -1.51 -16.04 16.51
CA THR A 69 -2.02 -17.41 16.56
C THR A 69 -1.29 -18.23 17.62
N LEU A 70 0.04 -18.12 17.68
CA LEU A 70 0.84 -18.81 18.68
C LEU A 70 0.53 -18.32 20.10
N GLU A 71 0.49 -17.00 20.32
CA GLU A 71 0.16 -16.41 21.61
C GLU A 71 -1.24 -16.84 22.10
N LYS A 72 -2.21 -16.89 21.20
CA LYS A 72 -3.56 -17.39 21.51
C LYS A 72 -3.53 -18.85 21.96
N LEU A 73 -2.88 -19.73 21.20
CA LEU A 73 -2.79 -21.16 21.53
C LEU A 73 -2.10 -21.40 22.88
N LEU A 74 -0.99 -20.69 23.15
CA LEU A 74 -0.28 -20.78 24.42
C LEU A 74 -1.13 -20.30 25.59
N THR A 75 -1.88 -19.22 25.39
CA THR A 75 -2.77 -18.68 26.43
C THR A 75 -3.93 -19.64 26.71
N GLU A 76 -4.53 -20.22 25.67
CA GLU A 76 -5.59 -21.23 25.81
C GLU A 76 -5.09 -22.48 26.56
N GLN A 77 -3.89 -22.96 26.24
CA GLN A 77 -3.25 -24.06 26.94
C GLN A 77 -3.02 -23.74 28.43
N ALA A 78 -2.48 -22.56 28.73
CA ALA A 78 -2.24 -22.12 30.11
C ALA A 78 -3.55 -21.99 30.91
N ILE A 79 -4.63 -21.49 30.29
CA ILE A 79 -5.95 -21.42 30.91
C ILE A 79 -6.47 -22.83 31.22
N ALA A 80 -6.35 -23.77 30.28
CA ALA A 80 -6.80 -25.15 30.49
C ALA A 80 -6.05 -25.84 31.65
N GLU A 81 -4.73 -25.63 31.73
CA GLU A 81 -3.90 -26.17 32.82
C GLU A 81 -4.28 -25.56 34.19
N LEU A 82 -4.49 -24.25 34.25
CA LEU A 82 -4.95 -23.57 35.47
C LEU A 82 -6.34 -24.04 35.90
N HIS A 83 -7.26 -24.24 34.95
CA HIS A 83 -8.58 -24.80 35.23
C HIS A 83 -8.47 -26.21 35.82
N ALA A 84 -7.69 -27.10 35.20
CA ALA A 84 -7.48 -28.46 35.69
C ALA A 84 -6.80 -28.51 37.07
N SER A 85 -5.87 -27.58 37.34
CA SER A 85 -5.23 -27.45 38.65
C SER A 85 -6.23 -27.01 39.73
N ASN A 86 -7.08 -26.04 39.43
CA ASN A 86 -8.12 -25.58 40.34
C ASN A 86 -9.16 -26.66 40.65
N GLU A 87 -9.53 -27.51 39.68
CA GLU A 87 -10.44 -28.64 39.93
C GLU A 87 -9.84 -29.67 40.88
N LYS A 88 -8.53 -29.92 40.82
CA LYS A 88 -7.83 -30.85 41.73
C LYS A 88 -7.71 -30.34 43.17
N LEU A 89 -7.84 -29.03 43.38
CA LEU A 89 -7.74 -28.39 44.70
C LEU A 89 -9.11 -28.19 45.37
N LYS A 90 -10.21 -28.45 44.66
CA LYS A 90 -11.57 -28.50 45.22
C LYS A 90 -11.87 -29.87 45.81
#